data_AF-A0A0Q1EEF4-F1
#
_entry.id   AF-A0A0Q1EEF4-F1
#
_cell.length_a   1.000
_cell.length_b   1.000
_cell.length_c   1.000
_cell.angle_alpha   90.00
_cell.angle_beta   90.00
_cell.angle_gamma   90.00
#
_symmetry.space_group_name_H-M   'P 1'
#
loop_
_entity.id
_entity.type
_entity.pdbx_description
1 polymer ?
#
loop_
_entity_poly.entity_id
_entity_poly.type
_entity_poly.pdbx_seq_one_letter_code
_entity_poly.pdbx_strand_id
1 'polypeptide(L)'
;MLAKWEEKAPKAMQILEEGFEDATAVLDYPDRYRRRLRTTNGVERLNEEIRRRERVIRIFPNRESVYRLVGAVLIEIDEKWMSGRKYLDMAEYWQWRKTKEQGVRSVNQEAPAIKRVG
;
A
#
# COMPACT_ATOMS: atom_id res chain seq x y z
N MET A 1 22.74 10.32 -2.15
CA MET A 1 21.57 10.78 -2.93
C MET A 1 20.84 11.92 -2.22
N LEU A 2 20.63 11.83 -0.89
CA LEU A 2 20.01 12.89 -0.08
C LEU A 2 20.83 14.20 -0.04
N ALA A 3 22.16 14.10 0.11
CA ALA A 3 23.07 15.26 0.14
C ALA A 3 22.95 16.23 -1.05
N LYS A 4 22.42 15.78 -2.20
CA LYS A 4 22.20 16.64 -3.37
C LYS A 4 21.04 17.64 -3.18
N TRP A 5 20.06 17.30 -2.36
CA TRP A 5 18.80 18.05 -2.20
C TRP A 5 18.62 18.62 -0.80
N GLU A 6 19.56 18.38 0.09
CA GLU A 6 19.54 18.78 1.49
C GLU A 6 19.40 20.31 1.65
N GLU A 7 20.08 21.09 0.81
CA GLU A 7 19.97 22.55 0.82
C GLU A 7 18.64 23.06 0.21
N LYS A 8 18.14 22.39 -0.84
CA LYS A 8 16.97 22.87 -1.61
C LYS A 8 15.63 22.44 -1.02
N ALA A 9 15.59 21.28 -0.35
CA ALA A 9 14.37 20.70 0.18
C ALA A 9 14.64 19.94 1.50
N PRO A 10 15.17 20.63 2.54
CA PRO A 10 15.60 19.98 3.79
C PRO A 10 14.48 19.18 4.47
N LYS A 11 13.26 19.75 4.52
CA LYS A 11 12.09 19.07 5.11
C LYS A 11 11.71 17.78 4.38
N ALA A 12 11.80 17.77 3.04
CA ALA A 12 11.48 16.59 2.26
C ALA A 12 12.53 15.48 2.46
N MET A 13 13.80 15.86 2.61
CA MET A 13 14.87 14.90 2.90
C MET A 13 14.71 14.30 4.29
N GLN A 14 14.38 15.11 5.30
CA GLN A 14 14.09 14.62 6.64
C GLN A 14 12.94 13.60 6.66
N ILE A 15 11.81 13.89 6.01
CA ILE A 15 10.67 12.96 5.92
C ILE A 15 11.09 11.64 5.24
N LEU A 16 11.88 11.72 4.18
CA LEU A 16 12.35 10.53 3.46
C LEU A 16 13.31 9.69 4.31
N GLU A 17 14.17 10.34 5.10
CA GLU A 17 15.10 9.66 5.99
C GLU A 17 14.37 8.98 7.15
N GLU A 18 13.45 9.69 7.80
CA GLU A 18 12.61 9.15 8.87
C GLU A 18 11.72 7.99 8.39
N GLY A 19 11.19 8.08 7.17
CA GLY A 19 10.30 7.08 6.56
C GLY A 19 10.97 6.07 5.64
N PHE A 20 12.31 5.99 5.62
CA PHE A 20 13.04 5.21 4.62
C PHE A 20 12.73 3.71 4.68
N GLU A 21 12.68 3.14 5.89
CA GLU A 21 12.38 1.72 6.09
C GLU A 21 10.98 1.37 5.60
N ASP A 22 9.98 2.18 5.97
CA ASP A 22 8.60 2.01 5.53
C ASP A 22 8.46 2.14 4.00
N ALA A 23 9.13 3.13 3.41
CA ALA A 23 9.10 3.36 1.97
C ALA A 23 9.74 2.21 1.17
N THR A 24 10.73 1.53 1.75
CA THR A 24 11.46 0.44 1.10
C THR A 24 10.87 -0.94 1.37
N ALA A 25 9.99 -1.09 2.36
CA ALA A 25 9.30 -2.35 2.67
C ALA A 25 8.58 -2.98 1.45
N VAL A 26 8.13 -2.15 0.51
CA VAL A 26 7.49 -2.62 -0.74
C VAL A 26 8.43 -3.49 -1.60
N LEU A 27 9.75 -3.35 -1.45
CA LEU A 27 10.75 -4.08 -2.23
C LEU A 27 10.75 -5.59 -1.92
N ASP A 28 10.33 -5.99 -0.72
CA ASP A 28 10.27 -7.40 -0.33
C ASP A 28 9.16 -8.20 -1.02
N TYR A 29 8.15 -7.51 -1.56
CA TYR A 29 7.02 -8.15 -2.24
C TYR A 29 7.40 -8.66 -3.63
N PRO A 30 6.71 -9.69 -4.16
CA PRO A 30 6.90 -10.14 -5.53
C PRO A 30 6.67 -9.02 -6.56
N ASP A 31 7.34 -9.10 -7.72
CA ASP A 31 7.34 -8.08 -8.77
C ASP A 31 5.95 -7.62 -9.22
N ARG A 32 4.97 -8.53 -9.23
CA ARG A 32 3.59 -8.22 -9.60
C ARG A 32 2.94 -7.24 -8.62
N TYR A 33 3.18 -7.40 -7.33
CA TYR A 33 2.65 -6.54 -6.27
C TYR A 33 3.47 -5.26 -6.13
N ARG A 34 4.81 -5.39 -6.12
CA ARG A 34 5.74 -4.26 -6.02
C ARG A 34 5.46 -3.19 -7.08
N ARG A 35 5.22 -3.59 -8.33
CA ARG A 35 4.90 -2.66 -9.43
C ARG A 35 3.66 -1.81 -9.19
N ARG A 36 2.66 -2.35 -8.48
CA ARG A 36 1.39 -1.66 -8.18
C ARG A 36 1.44 -0.88 -6.87
N LEU A 37 2.14 -1.40 -5.87
CA LEU A 37 2.22 -0.79 -4.53
C LEU A 37 3.23 0.36 -4.44
N ARG A 38 4.27 0.36 -5.28
CA ARG A 38 5.27 1.45 -5.29
C ARG A 38 4.76 2.78 -5.86
N THR A 39 3.53 2.85 -6.36
CA THR A 39 2.95 4.06 -6.95
C THR A 39 1.63 4.42 -6.30
N THR A 40 1.28 5.70 -6.37
CA THR A 40 0.02 6.25 -5.84
C THR A 40 -1.12 6.22 -6.86
N ASN A 41 -0.87 5.73 -8.08
CA ASN A 41 -1.83 5.72 -9.21
C ASN A 41 -3.22 5.15 -8.88
N GLY A 42 -3.28 4.15 -7.99
CA GLY A 42 -4.55 3.53 -7.58
C GLY A 42 -5.39 4.48 -6.73
N VAL A 43 -4.76 5.04 -5.70
CA VAL A 43 -5.39 5.99 -4.78
C VAL A 43 -5.71 7.32 -5.47
N GLU A 44 -4.83 7.80 -6.34
CA GLU A 44 -5.06 9.03 -7.11
C GLU A 44 -6.27 8.90 -8.02
N ARG A 45 -6.39 7.79 -8.77
CA ARG A 45 -7.56 7.53 -9.62
C ARG A 45 -8.85 7.42 -8.80
N LEU A 46 -8.80 6.79 -7.62
CA LEU A 46 -9.95 6.71 -6.72
C LEU A 46 -10.36 8.12 -6.24
N ASN A 47 -9.40 8.92 -5.79
CA ASN A 47 -9.64 10.28 -5.33
C ASN A 47 -10.19 11.17 -6.45
N GLU A 48 -9.66 11.05 -7.67
CA GLU A 48 -10.19 11.74 -8.84
C GLU A 48 -11.65 11.41 -9.11
N GLU A 49 -12.04 10.13 -9.03
CA GLU A 49 -13.45 9.74 -9.24
C GLU A 49 -14.37 10.28 -8.14
N ILE A 50 -13.92 10.27 -6.88
CA ILE A 50 -14.66 10.91 -5.77
C ILE A 50 -14.81 12.41 -6.05
N ARG A 51 -13.72 13.11 -6.39
CA ARG A 51 -13.73 14.55 -6.70
C ARG A 51 -14.64 14.87 -7.89
N ARG A 52 -14.66 14.01 -8.92
CA ARG A 52 -15.52 14.17 -10.10
C ARG A 52 -17.00 14.18 -9.72
N ARG A 53 -17.43 13.26 -8.82
CA ARG A 53 -18.82 13.18 -8.38
C ARG A 53 -19.19 14.25 -7.36
N GLU A 54 -18.26 14.58 -6.46
CA GLU A 54 -18.41 15.68 -5.51
C GLU A 54 -18.65 17.02 -6.22
N ARG A 55 -17.91 17.28 -7.31
CA ARG A 55 -17.95 18.56 -8.05
C ARG A 55 -19.35 18.93 -8.56
N VAL A 56 -20.20 17.95 -8.84
CA VAL A 56 -21.58 18.18 -9.30
C VAL A 56 -22.48 18.64 -8.15
N ILE A 57 -22.26 18.12 -6.94
CA ILE A 57 -23.11 18.37 -5.76
C ILE A 57 -22.83 19.76 -5.17
N ARG A 58 -21.56 20.21 -5.20
CA ARG A 58 -21.04 21.48 -4.64
C ARG A 58 -21.18 21.65 -3.12
N ILE A 59 -22.38 21.46 -2.57
CA ILE A 59 -22.68 21.60 -1.14
C ILE A 59 -23.50 20.39 -0.68
N PHE A 60 -23.04 19.70 0.35
CA PHE A 60 -23.77 18.59 0.93
C PHE A 60 -24.69 19.05 2.06
N PRO A 61 -25.90 18.48 2.17
CA PRO A 61 -26.85 18.86 3.22
C PRO A 61 -26.45 18.35 4.61
N ASN A 62 -25.65 17.28 4.70
CA ASN A 62 -25.10 16.72 5.94
C ASN A 62 -23.94 15.75 5.63
N ARG A 63 -23.24 15.32 6.68
CA ARG A 63 -22.11 14.37 6.59
C ARG A 63 -22.53 13.00 6.05
N GLU A 64 -23.70 12.49 6.44
CA GLU A 64 -24.19 11.18 5.98
C GLU A 64 -24.37 11.12 4.46
N SER A 65 -24.75 12.24 3.83
CA SER A 65 -24.82 12.33 2.37
C SER A 65 -23.45 12.17 1.69
N VAL A 66 -22.37 12.66 2.31
CA VAL A 66 -21.00 12.46 1.81
C VAL A 66 -20.61 10.99 1.92
N TYR A 67 -20.87 10.36 3.06
CA TYR A 67 -20.58 8.94 3.26
C TYR A 67 -21.32 8.05 2.26
N ARG A 68 -22.60 8.35 1.98
CA ARG A 68 -23.35 7.63 0.94
C ARG A 68 -22.73 7.77 -0.43
N LEU A 69 -22.27 8.97 -0.82
CA LEU A 69 -21.62 9.18 -2.11
C LEU A 69 -20.32 8.38 -2.20
N VAL A 70 -19.43 8.53 -1.22
CA VAL A 70 -18.14 7.84 -1.21
C VAL A 70 -18.35 6.32 -1.17
N GLY A 71 -19.27 5.84 -0.33
CA GLY A 71 -19.66 4.44 -0.26
C GLY A 71 -20.17 3.90 -1.60
N ALA A 72 -21.05 4.64 -2.28
CA ALA A 72 -21.55 4.25 -3.60
C ALA A 72 -20.42 4.18 -4.66
N VAL A 73 -19.46 5.10 -4.63
CA VAL A 73 -18.27 5.05 -5.51
C VAL A 73 -17.45 3.80 -5.25
N LEU A 74 -17.19 3.50 -3.97
CA LEU A 74 -16.37 2.36 -3.57
C LEU A 74 -17.04 1.04 -3.96
N ILE A 75 -18.35 0.91 -3.75
CA ILE A 75 -19.13 -0.26 -4.16
C ILE A 75 -19.04 -0.47 -5.67
N GLU A 76 -19.23 0.58 -6.47
CA GLU A 76 -19.15 0.48 -7.93
C GLU A 76 -17.75 0.05 -8.41
N ILE A 77 -16.68 0.55 -7.76
CA ILE A 77 -15.31 0.15 -8.08
C ILE A 77 -15.07 -1.31 -7.71
N ASP A 78 -15.55 -1.75 -6.55
CA ASP A 78 -15.44 -3.13 -6.08
C ASP A 78 -16.17 -4.09 -7.04
N GLU A 79 -17.40 -3.77 -7.43
CA GLU A 79 -18.18 -4.54 -8.41
C GLU A 79 -17.45 -4.67 -9.75
N LYS A 80 -16.81 -3.60 -10.24
CA LYS A 80 -15.98 -3.64 -11.47
C LYS A 80 -14.78 -4.56 -11.32
N TRP A 81 -14.16 -4.61 -10.15
CA TRP A 81 -13.02 -5.51 -9.89
C TRP A 81 -13.45 -6.96 -9.71
N MET A 82 -14.64 -7.21 -9.16
CA MET A 82 -15.21 -8.55 -9.01
C MET A 82 -15.64 -9.15 -10.35
N SER A 83 -16.33 -8.38 -11.18
CA SER A 83 -16.88 -8.83 -12.47
C SER A 83 -15.87 -8.77 -13.62
N GLY A 84 -14.84 -7.91 -13.50
CA GLY A 84 -13.85 -7.67 -14.53
C GLY A 84 -12.42 -8.04 -14.13
N ARG A 85 -11.46 -7.27 -14.63
CA ARG A 85 -10.03 -7.47 -14.31
C ARG A 85 -9.73 -6.91 -12.93
N LYS A 86 -9.42 -7.80 -11.97
CA LYS A 86 -9.00 -7.42 -10.62
C LYS A 86 -7.81 -6.46 -10.62
N TYR A 87 -7.94 -5.33 -9.92
CA TYR A 87 -6.86 -4.35 -9.77
C TYR A 87 -5.70 -4.86 -8.91
N LEU A 88 -5.94 -5.80 -7.99
CA LEU A 88 -4.91 -6.55 -7.29
C LEU A 88 -5.46 -7.96 -7.02
N ASP A 89 -4.86 -8.96 -7.64
CA ASP A 89 -5.23 -10.35 -7.41
C ASP A 89 -4.31 -10.92 -6.33
N MET A 90 -4.88 -11.47 -5.26
CA MET A 90 -4.14 -11.84 -4.06
C MET A 90 -3.71 -13.31 -4.04
N ALA A 91 -4.07 -14.13 -5.04
CA ALA A 91 -3.76 -15.56 -5.05
C ALA A 91 -2.26 -15.84 -4.91
N GLU A 92 -1.44 -15.17 -5.70
CA GLU A 92 0.02 -15.30 -5.70
C GLU A 92 0.65 -14.74 -4.41
N TYR A 93 0.10 -13.66 -3.85
CA TYR A 93 0.53 -13.10 -2.57
C TYR A 93 0.36 -14.10 -1.44
N TRP A 94 -0.79 -14.78 -1.37
CA TRP A 94 -1.03 -15.77 -0.32
C TRP A 94 -0.10 -16.98 -0.43
N GLN A 95 0.28 -17.37 -1.65
CA GLN A 95 1.28 -18.42 -1.88
C GLN A 95 2.67 -17.96 -1.41
N TRP A 96 3.11 -16.78 -1.86
CA TRP A 96 4.38 -16.18 -1.43
C TRP A 96 4.49 -16.04 0.09
N ARG A 97 3.42 -15.58 0.75
CA ARG A 97 3.40 -15.39 2.20
C ARG A 97 3.58 -16.71 2.94
N LYS A 98 2.92 -17.78 2.49
CA LYS A 98 3.10 -19.13 3.06
C LYS A 98 4.54 -19.61 2.92
N THR A 99 5.18 -19.40 1.77
CA THR A 99 6.59 -19.76 1.55
C THR A 99 7.53 -18.99 2.49
N LYS A 100 7.30 -17.68 2.67
CA LYS A 100 8.04 -16.86 3.64
C LYS A 100 7.85 -17.36 5.08
N GLU A 101 6.62 -17.63 5.49
CA GLU A 101 6.31 -18.16 6.83
C GLU A 101 6.94 -19.54 7.08
N GLN A 102 6.98 -20.42 6.08
CA GLN A 102 7.64 -21.73 6.17
C GLN A 102 9.16 -21.62 6.26
N GLY A 103 9.78 -20.74 5.46
CA GLY A 103 11.22 -20.49 5.52
C GLY A 103 11.68 -19.89 6.86
N VAL A 104 10.87 -19.03 7.48
CA VAL A 104 11.16 -18.51 8.83
C VAL A 104 11.08 -19.61 9.88
N ARG A 105 10.13 -20.55 9.76
CA ARG A 105 9.99 -21.68 10.69
C ARG A 105 11.16 -22.67 10.58
N SER A 106 11.65 -22.96 9.37
CA SER A 106 12.80 -23.87 9.20
C SER A 106 14.10 -23.24 9.72
N VAL A 107 14.34 -21.95 9.46
CA VAL A 107 15.53 -21.23 9.98
C VAL A 107 15.54 -21.18 11.51
N ASN A 108 14.39 -20.96 12.16
CA ASN A 108 14.30 -20.95 13.62
C ASN A 108 14.45 -22.35 14.25
N GLN A 109 14.22 -23.43 13.51
CA GLN A 109 14.45 -24.80 13.96
C GLN A 109 15.92 -25.22 13.79
N GLU A 110 16.65 -24.62 12.86
CA GLU A 110 18.07 -24.88 12.59
C GLU A 110 19.03 -24.00 13.38
N ALA A 111 18.58 -22.91 14.01
CA ALA A 111 19.40 -22.10 14.91
C ALA A 111 19.73 -22.90 16.19
N PRO A 112 20.97 -23.38 16.39
CA PRO A 112 21.29 -24.17 17.56
C PRO A 112 21.28 -23.26 18.79
N ALA A 113 20.83 -23.81 19.92
CA ALA A 113 20.93 -23.15 21.22
C ALA A 113 22.41 -22.79 21.50
N ILE A 114 22.78 -21.53 21.23
CA ILE A 114 24.04 -20.96 21.70
C ILE A 114 23.96 -20.99 23.23
N LYS A 115 24.58 -22.01 23.83
CA LYS A 115 24.73 -22.14 25.27
C LYS A 115 25.39 -20.85 25.76
N ARG A 116 24.68 -20.09 26.59
CA ARG A 116 25.31 -19.09 27.47
C ARG A 116 26.23 -19.87 28.41
N VAL A 117 27.51 -19.93 28.08
CA VAL A 117 28.55 -20.32 29.03
C VAL A 117 28.70 -19.16 30.01
N GLY A 118 28.63 -19.49 31.30
CA GLY A 118 28.50 -18.57 32.43
C GLY A 118 29.75 -17.80 32.81
#